data_AF-A0A5B6W799-F1
#
_entry.id   AF-A0A5B6W799-F1
#
_cell.length_a   1.000
_cell.length_b   1.000
_cell.length_c   1.000
_cell.angle_alpha   90.00
_cell.angle_beta   90.00
_cell.angle_gamma   90.00
#
_symmetry.space_group_name_H-M   'P 1'
#
loop_
_entity.id
_entity.type
_entity.pdbx_description
1 polymer ?
#
loop_
_entity_poly.entity_id
_entity_poly.type
_entity_poly.pdbx_seq_one_letter_code
_entity_poly.pdbx_strand_id
1 'polypeptide(L)'
;MKLLTRIVESDEFERTEENLEELIDVKIHLNLEIDKEERRRANRIEELENARWQLVMDKKEMADMAKEYFQELFSSGGISNPEYILSGIESCISKTTNRMLTENFTLEEIVYALKNMGLTKASGRDGFPALFFQKYWHIVGKEVSNFCLNILNRDGSIEEINTTSIVFNPKVVNPVNLKSFRPISICTIIYKIIAKTMANRFQKVLNICIVKTPSAFMPGRLITNNILLAYELMHSLKQRRLGQNGNLAPKLDMRKTHDRVE
;
A
#
# COMPACT_ATOMS: atom_id res chain seq x y z
N MET A 1 -9.96 0.27 17.17
CA MET A 1 -10.66 0.11 18.46
C MET A 1 -11.85 1.05 18.49
N LYS A 2 -11.73 2.34 18.84
CA LYS A 2 -12.90 3.23 19.07
C LYS A 2 -13.99 3.26 17.99
N LEU A 3 -13.68 3.26 16.69
CA LEU A 3 -14.72 3.30 15.63
C LEU A 3 -15.53 2.00 15.53
N LEU A 4 -14.87 0.84 15.40
CA LEU A 4 -15.55 -0.46 15.36
C LEU A 4 -16.17 -0.82 16.71
N THR A 5 -15.52 -0.46 17.82
CA THR A 5 -16.10 -0.61 19.16
C THR A 5 -17.37 0.23 19.29
N ARG A 6 -17.38 1.49 18.82
CA ARG A 6 -18.61 2.32 18.77
C ARG A 6 -19.67 1.75 17.84
N ILE A 7 -19.30 1.27 16.64
CA ILE A 7 -20.25 0.65 15.69
C ILE A 7 -20.88 -0.62 16.29
N VAL A 8 -20.09 -1.42 17.01
CA VAL A 8 -20.55 -2.62 17.72
C VAL A 8 -21.37 -2.28 18.98
N GLU A 9 -21.15 -1.10 19.57
CA GLU A 9 -21.83 -0.63 20.78
C GLU A 9 -23.09 0.22 20.52
N SER A 10 -23.32 0.71 19.29
CA SER A 10 -24.28 1.80 19.04
C SER A 10 -25.67 1.47 18.47
N ASP A 11 -26.07 0.21 18.28
CA ASP A 11 -27.48 -0.24 18.36
C ASP A 11 -27.62 -1.71 17.91
N GLU A 12 -28.43 -2.47 18.66
CA GLU A 12 -28.91 -3.84 18.40
C GLU A 12 -27.84 -4.92 18.11
N PHE A 13 -26.91 -5.10 19.05
CA PHE A 13 -26.19 -6.36 19.15
C PHE A 13 -27.12 -7.42 19.77
N GLU A 14 -27.88 -8.16 18.97
CA GLU A 14 -28.38 -9.46 19.41
C GLU A 14 -27.15 -10.36 19.60
N ARG A 15 -26.72 -10.41 20.85
CA ARG A 15 -25.55 -11.08 21.37
C ARG A 15 -25.81 -12.59 21.41
N THR A 16 -26.08 -13.22 20.27
CA THR A 16 -26.19 -14.68 20.19
C THR A 16 -24.78 -15.29 20.24
N GLU A 17 -24.59 -16.30 21.10
CA GLU A 17 -23.31 -17.01 21.27
C GLU A 17 -22.77 -17.54 19.94
N GLU A 18 -23.66 -17.93 19.01
CA GLU A 18 -23.32 -18.38 17.64
C GLU A 18 -22.52 -17.34 16.84
N ASN A 19 -22.85 -16.05 16.95
CA ASN A 19 -22.15 -15.00 16.21
C ASN A 19 -20.74 -14.75 16.74
N LEU A 20 -20.51 -14.99 18.04
CA LEU A 20 -19.18 -14.91 18.65
C LEU A 20 -18.34 -16.14 18.31
N GLU A 21 -18.94 -17.33 18.33
CA GLU A 21 -18.29 -18.59 17.96
C GLU A 21 -17.83 -18.59 16.50
N GLU A 22 -18.66 -18.16 15.54
CA GLU A 22 -18.24 -18.05 14.13
C GLU A 22 -17.08 -17.06 13.94
N LEU A 23 -17.03 -15.99 14.74
CA LEU A 23 -15.96 -14.98 14.71
C LEU A 23 -14.64 -15.54 15.23
N ILE A 24 -14.70 -16.39 16.25
CA ILE A 24 -13.55 -17.10 16.82
C ILE A 24 -13.08 -18.19 15.84
N ASP A 25 -13.99 -18.94 15.24
CA ASP A 25 -13.67 -20.02 14.29
C ASP A 25 -13.00 -19.50 13.02
N VAL A 26 -13.47 -18.39 12.45
CA VAL A 26 -12.79 -17.75 11.31
C VAL A 26 -11.38 -17.26 11.70
N LYS A 27 -11.19 -16.82 12.95
CA LYS A 27 -9.89 -16.37 13.45
C LYS A 27 -8.93 -17.53 13.68
N ILE A 28 -9.44 -18.67 14.14
CA ILE A 28 -8.70 -19.92 14.34
C ILE A 28 -8.35 -20.56 13.00
N HIS A 29 -9.28 -20.66 12.04
CA HIS A 29 -9.01 -21.23 10.72
C HIS A 29 -8.00 -20.43 9.88
N LEU A 30 -7.87 -19.12 10.14
CA LEU A 30 -6.84 -18.27 9.50
C LEU A 30 -5.48 -18.33 10.23
N ASN A 31 -5.37 -19.03 11.35
CA ASN A 31 -4.10 -19.34 12.01
C ASN A 31 -3.48 -20.62 11.41
N LEU A 32 -2.73 -20.46 10.32
CA LEU A 32 -1.72 -21.45 9.91
C LEU A 32 -0.61 -21.46 10.97
N GLU A 33 -0.79 -22.25 12.03
CA GLU A 33 -0.01 -22.13 13.28
C GLU A 33 1.42 -22.70 13.20
N ILE A 34 1.65 -23.69 12.34
CA ILE A 34 2.97 -24.37 12.27
C ILE A 34 4.02 -23.52 11.52
N ASP A 35 3.65 -22.87 10.41
CA ASP A 35 4.58 -22.03 9.61
C ASP A 35 4.79 -20.63 10.22
N LYS A 36 3.86 -20.17 11.09
CA LYS A 36 3.98 -18.87 11.77
C LYS A 36 5.10 -18.83 12.80
N GLU A 37 5.30 -19.89 13.58
CA GLU A 37 6.34 -19.91 14.62
C GLU A 37 7.75 -19.98 14.03
N GLU A 38 7.97 -20.82 13.01
CA GLU A 38 9.25 -20.91 12.32
C GLU A 38 9.63 -19.58 11.67
N ARG A 39 8.68 -18.93 10.97
CA ARG A 39 8.88 -17.58 10.42
C ARG A 39 9.07 -16.52 11.49
N ARG A 40 8.40 -16.61 12.64
CA ARG A 40 8.60 -15.67 13.77
C ARG A 40 10.01 -15.80 14.34
N ARG A 41 10.52 -17.03 14.48
CA ARG A 41 11.90 -17.27 14.93
C ARG A 41 12.91 -16.77 13.90
N ALA A 42 12.72 -17.10 12.62
CA ALA A 42 13.63 -16.69 11.55
C ALA A 42 13.67 -15.18 11.29
N ASN A 43 12.55 -14.48 11.50
CA ASN A 43 12.45 -13.03 11.30
C ASN A 43 12.64 -12.23 12.60
N ARG A 44 13.02 -12.88 13.70
CA ARG A 44 13.29 -12.18 14.95
C ARG A 44 14.55 -11.33 14.78
N ILE A 45 14.42 -10.04 15.04
CA ILE A 45 15.57 -9.13 15.06
C ILE A 45 16.19 -9.25 16.45
N GLU A 46 17.39 -9.84 16.50
CA GLU A 46 18.15 -10.00 17.74
C GLU A 46 19.04 -8.79 18.01
N GLU A 47 19.64 -8.22 16.97
CA GLU A 47 20.58 -7.09 17.02
C GLU A 47 20.24 -6.04 15.97
N LEU A 48 20.54 -4.79 16.29
CA LEU A 48 20.68 -3.72 15.31
C LEU A 48 22.02 -3.00 15.47
N GLU A 49 22.63 -2.63 14.36
CA GLU A 49 23.82 -1.80 14.31
C GLU A 49 23.44 -0.31 14.35
N ASN A 50 23.97 0.42 15.34
CA ASN A 50 23.76 1.86 15.48
C ASN A 50 24.70 2.68 14.57
N ALA A 51 24.54 4.01 14.58
CA ALA A 51 25.35 4.92 13.76
C ALA A 51 26.87 4.92 14.09
N ARG A 52 27.25 4.35 15.24
CA ARG A 52 28.64 4.21 15.69
C ARG A 52 29.21 2.82 15.38
N TRP A 53 28.54 2.03 14.55
CA TRP A 53 28.92 0.65 14.20
C TRP A 53 28.93 -0.30 15.41
N GLN A 54 28.10 -0.03 16.41
CA GLN A 54 27.95 -0.87 17.59
C GLN A 54 26.66 -1.67 17.51
N LEU A 55 26.73 -2.96 17.87
CA LEU A 55 25.57 -3.84 17.95
C LEU A 55 24.81 -3.58 19.24
N VAL A 56 23.52 -3.34 19.10
CA VAL A 56 22.56 -3.12 20.17
C VAL A 56 21.60 -4.30 20.21
N MET A 57 21.51 -4.93 21.38
CA MET A 57 20.61 -6.07 21.65
C MET A 57 19.43 -5.68 22.56
N ASP A 58 19.46 -4.48 23.13
CA ASP A 58 18.38 -4.01 23.99
C ASP A 58 17.14 -3.69 23.15
N LYS A 59 16.02 -4.36 23.46
CA LYS A 59 14.79 -4.26 22.67
C LYS A 59 14.20 -2.85 22.64
N LYS A 60 14.35 -2.09 23.73
CA LYS A 60 13.81 -0.74 23.81
C LYS A 60 14.64 0.20 22.97
N GLU A 61 15.97 0.13 23.10
CA GLU A 61 16.91 0.90 22.29
C GLU A 61 16.77 0.58 20.80
N MET A 62 16.63 -0.70 20.44
CA MET A 62 16.36 -1.13 19.05
C MET A 62 15.05 -0.55 18.50
N ALA A 63 13.99 -0.52 19.32
CA ALA A 63 12.71 0.05 18.93
C ALA A 63 12.79 1.57 18.74
N ASP A 64 13.51 2.27 19.61
CA ASP A 64 13.73 3.71 19.52
C ASP A 64 14.58 4.05 18.28
N MET A 65 15.66 3.31 18.03
CA MET A 65 16.47 3.44 16.80
C MET A 65 15.63 3.24 15.53
N ALA A 66 14.78 2.22 15.52
CA ALA A 66 13.91 1.95 14.38
C ALA A 66 12.88 3.08 14.19
N LYS A 67 12.28 3.56 15.30
CA LYS A 67 11.32 4.66 15.28
C LYS A 67 11.96 5.92 14.72
N GLU A 68 13.10 6.35 15.24
CA GLU A 68 13.82 7.55 14.78
C GLU A 68 14.16 7.45 13.29
N TYR A 69 14.75 6.33 12.87
CA TYR A 69 15.13 6.11 11.47
C TYR A 69 13.94 6.19 10.51
N PHE A 70 12.81 5.57 10.85
CA PHE A 70 11.63 5.59 9.97
C PHE A 70 10.85 6.90 10.06
N GLN A 71 10.85 7.58 11.21
CA GLN A 71 10.31 8.93 11.33
C GLN A 71 11.08 9.91 10.45
N GLU A 72 12.41 9.87 10.47
CA GLU A 72 13.25 10.67 9.56
C GLU A 72 13.02 10.27 8.11
N LEU A 73 12.96 8.96 7.81
CA LEU A 73 12.78 8.48 6.44
C LEU A 73 11.46 8.94 5.80
N PHE A 74 10.38 8.98 6.58
CA PHE A 74 9.05 9.38 6.13
C PHE A 74 8.75 10.87 6.41
N SER A 75 9.71 11.62 6.96
CA SER A 75 9.58 13.07 7.09
C SER A 75 9.82 13.74 5.74
N SER A 76 9.10 14.84 5.51
CA SER A 76 9.26 15.62 4.30
C SER A 76 10.67 16.18 4.17
N GLY A 77 11.23 16.11 2.96
CA GLY A 77 12.50 16.74 2.62
C GLY A 77 12.36 18.21 2.20
N GLY A 78 11.13 18.72 2.14
CA GLY A 78 10.78 20.00 1.55
C GLY A 78 10.36 19.86 0.08
N ILE A 79 9.32 20.59 -0.31
CA ILE A 79 8.76 20.55 -1.67
C ILE A 79 9.48 21.60 -2.52
N SER A 80 10.21 21.17 -3.54
CA SER A 80 10.67 22.08 -4.61
C SER A 80 9.49 22.45 -5.51
N ASN A 81 9.43 23.68 -6.03
CA ASN A 81 8.32 24.10 -6.90
C ASN A 81 8.20 23.16 -8.12
N PRO A 82 7.11 22.38 -8.25
CA PRO A 82 6.96 21.41 -9.32
C PRO A 82 6.58 22.05 -10.66
N GLU A 83 6.23 23.35 -10.70
CA GLU A 83 5.77 24.04 -11.91
C GLU A 83 6.70 23.85 -13.10
N TYR A 84 8.02 23.93 -12.89
CA TYR A 84 9.00 23.71 -13.95
C TYR A 84 8.92 22.30 -14.53
N ILE A 85 8.81 21.27 -13.67
CA ILE A 85 8.71 19.87 -14.08
C ILE A 85 7.38 19.61 -14.78
N LEU A 86 6.29 20.15 -14.23
CA LEU A 86 4.94 19.99 -14.77
C LEU A 86 4.76 20.73 -16.11
N SER A 87 5.55 21.76 -16.39
CA SER A 87 5.51 22.48 -17.68
C SER A 87 5.82 21.60 -18.89
N GLY A 88 6.58 20.50 -18.69
CA GLY A 88 6.88 19.52 -19.72
C GLY A 88 5.82 18.43 -19.89
N ILE A 89 4.75 18.43 -19.09
CA ILE A 89 3.69 17.42 -19.12
C ILE A 89 2.47 17.98 -19.85
N GLU A 90 2.15 17.37 -21.00
CA GLU A 90 0.96 17.73 -21.75
C GLU A 90 -0.32 17.28 -21.03
N SER A 91 -1.34 18.14 -21.02
CA SER A 91 -2.65 17.79 -20.46
C SER A 91 -3.33 16.74 -21.33
N CYS A 92 -3.63 15.59 -20.74
CA CYS A 92 -4.23 14.43 -21.42
C CYS A 92 -5.68 14.14 -20.97
N ILE A 93 -6.17 14.85 -19.95
CA ILE A 93 -7.52 14.64 -19.39
C ILE A 93 -8.50 15.66 -19.97
N SER A 94 -9.53 15.17 -20.67
CA SER A 94 -10.60 16.02 -21.19
C SER A 94 -11.49 16.57 -20.07
N LYS A 95 -12.20 17.68 -20.32
CA LYS A 95 -13.18 18.23 -19.37
C LYS A 95 -14.25 17.20 -18.96
N THR A 96 -14.72 16.39 -19.91
CA THR A 96 -15.71 15.34 -19.67
C THR A 96 -15.16 14.24 -18.75
N THR A 97 -13.92 13.81 -19.01
CA THR A 97 -13.21 12.83 -18.18
C THR A 97 -12.98 13.38 -16.77
N ASN A 98 -12.56 14.65 -16.66
CA ASN A 98 -12.36 15.29 -15.38
C ASN A 98 -13.66 15.34 -14.56
N ARG A 99 -14.78 15.72 -15.20
CA ARG A 99 -16.09 15.73 -14.54
C ARG A 99 -16.44 14.37 -13.94
N MET A 100 -16.24 13.28 -14.70
CA MET A 100 -16.46 11.90 -14.21
C MET A 100 -15.55 11.54 -13.03
N LEU A 101 -14.28 11.98 -13.05
CA LEU A 101 -13.35 11.68 -11.94
C LEU A 101 -13.74 12.42 -10.64
N THR A 102 -14.30 13.62 -10.77
CA THR A 102 -14.70 14.50 -9.66
C THR A 102 -16.14 14.30 -9.18
N GLU A 103 -16.90 13.39 -9.78
CA GLU A 103 -18.24 13.04 -9.31
C GLU A 103 -18.21 12.45 -7.90
N ASN A 104 -19.31 12.53 -7.16
CA ASN A 104 -19.38 11.91 -5.83
C ASN A 104 -19.20 10.39 -5.94
N PHE A 105 -18.40 9.83 -5.04
CA PHE A 105 -18.30 8.40 -4.80
C PHE A 105 -19.62 7.81 -4.34
N THR A 106 -19.90 6.58 -4.77
CA THR A 106 -21.15 5.89 -4.46
C THR A 106 -20.93 4.67 -3.58
N LEU A 107 -22.03 4.18 -2.99
CA LEU A 107 -22.03 2.94 -2.20
C LEU A 107 -21.56 1.75 -3.06
N GLU A 108 -21.97 1.70 -4.32
CA GLU A 108 -21.62 0.63 -5.25
C GLU A 108 -20.11 0.56 -5.50
N GLU A 109 -19.43 1.70 -5.60
CA GLU A 109 -17.98 1.74 -5.75
C GLU A 109 -17.25 1.21 -4.51
N ILE A 110 -17.76 1.51 -3.31
CA ILE A 110 -17.23 1.00 -2.03
C ILE A 110 -17.42 -0.52 -1.95
N VAL A 111 -18.63 -1.01 -2.23
CA VAL A 111 -18.94 -2.44 -2.22
C VAL A 111 -18.10 -3.18 -3.26
N TYR A 112 -17.95 -2.61 -4.45
CA TYR A 112 -17.09 -3.16 -5.50
C TYR A 112 -15.63 -3.21 -5.06
N ALA A 113 -15.11 -2.16 -4.42
CA ALA A 113 -13.75 -2.13 -3.89
C ALA A 113 -13.51 -3.21 -2.83
N LEU A 114 -14.47 -3.42 -1.93
CA LEU A 114 -14.41 -4.46 -0.91
C LEU A 114 -14.46 -5.87 -1.52
N LYS A 115 -15.41 -6.14 -2.43
CA LYS A 115 -15.57 -7.47 -3.06
C LYS A 115 -14.35 -7.89 -3.89
N ASN A 116 -13.66 -6.93 -4.50
CA ASN A 116 -12.43 -7.17 -5.26
C ASN A 116 -11.17 -7.17 -4.38
N MET A 117 -11.31 -7.15 -3.07
CA MET A 117 -10.20 -7.26 -2.13
C MET A 117 -9.95 -8.73 -1.78
N GLY A 118 -8.68 -9.15 -1.77
CA GLY A 118 -8.32 -10.53 -1.39
C GLY A 118 -8.68 -10.83 0.07
N LEU A 119 -9.23 -12.02 0.33
CA LEU A 119 -9.75 -12.44 1.64
C LEU A 119 -8.74 -12.30 2.79
N THR A 120 -7.49 -12.67 2.51
CA THR A 120 -6.39 -12.76 3.48
C THR A 120 -5.49 -11.53 3.51
N LYS A 121 -5.97 -10.37 3.02
CA LYS A 121 -5.22 -9.12 3.15
C LYS A 121 -4.94 -8.85 4.62
N ALA A 122 -3.68 -8.54 4.93
CA ALA A 122 -3.22 -8.27 6.29
C ALA A 122 -4.12 -7.22 6.97
N SER A 123 -4.63 -7.52 8.15
CA SER A 123 -5.42 -6.59 8.96
C SER A 123 -4.52 -5.52 9.58
N GLY A 124 -5.06 -4.33 9.84
CA GLY A 124 -4.36 -3.31 10.61
C GLY A 124 -4.21 -3.70 12.08
N ARG A 125 -3.85 -2.72 12.92
CA ARG A 125 -3.81 -2.89 14.39
C ARG A 125 -5.16 -3.31 14.99
N ASP A 126 -6.25 -3.07 14.28
CA ASP A 126 -7.61 -3.48 14.64
C ASP A 126 -7.85 -5.00 14.51
N GLY A 127 -7.02 -5.71 13.74
CA GLY A 127 -7.07 -7.18 13.66
C GLY A 127 -8.23 -7.74 12.84
N PHE A 128 -8.95 -6.91 12.08
CA PHE A 128 -10.05 -7.35 11.22
C PHE A 128 -9.56 -7.54 9.77
N PRO A 129 -9.64 -8.76 9.21
CA PRO A 129 -9.26 -9.02 7.82
C PRO A 129 -10.37 -8.60 6.85
N ALA A 130 -10.06 -8.54 5.55
CA ALA A 130 -11.05 -8.21 4.52
C ALA A 130 -12.24 -9.19 4.51
N LEU A 131 -11.98 -10.48 4.81
CA LEU A 131 -13.02 -11.51 4.93
C LEU A 131 -14.12 -11.14 5.93
N PHE A 132 -13.78 -10.50 7.05
CA PHE A 132 -14.76 -10.07 8.05
C PHE A 132 -15.76 -9.08 7.44
N PHE A 133 -15.26 -8.04 6.78
CA PHE A 133 -16.12 -7.03 6.14
C PHE A 133 -16.94 -7.62 5.00
N GLN A 134 -16.40 -8.58 4.25
CA GLN A 134 -17.15 -9.24 3.18
C GLN A 134 -18.27 -10.15 3.71
N LYS A 135 -18.00 -10.96 4.74
CA LYS A 135 -19.00 -11.89 5.33
C LYS A 135 -20.09 -11.13 6.09
N TYR A 136 -19.71 -10.18 6.93
CA TYR A 136 -20.61 -9.46 7.83
C TYR A 136 -21.01 -8.07 7.29
N TRP A 137 -20.95 -7.87 5.97
CA TRP A 137 -21.32 -6.59 5.35
C TRP A 137 -22.76 -6.17 5.64
N HIS A 138 -23.67 -7.14 5.80
CA HIS A 138 -25.06 -6.88 6.17
C HIS A 138 -25.20 -6.24 7.56
N ILE A 139 -24.18 -6.39 8.43
CA ILE A 139 -24.12 -5.82 9.77
C ILE A 139 -23.39 -4.48 9.74
N VAL A 140 -22.12 -4.47 9.32
CA VAL A 140 -21.24 -3.29 9.44
C VAL A 140 -21.25 -2.39 8.21
N GLY A 141 -21.89 -2.81 7.13
CA GLY A 141 -21.75 -2.18 5.81
C GLY A 141 -22.29 -0.77 5.78
N LYS A 142 -23.38 -0.48 6.51
CA LYS A 142 -24.00 0.85 6.53
C LYS A 142 -23.05 1.88 7.15
N GLU A 143 -22.51 1.60 8.32
CA GLU A 143 -21.63 2.48 9.07
C GLU A 143 -20.29 2.64 8.36
N VAL A 144 -19.70 1.54 7.87
CA VAL A 144 -18.44 1.57 7.11
C VAL A 144 -18.61 2.37 5.81
N SER A 145 -19.74 2.23 5.12
CA SER A 145 -19.98 2.97 3.88
C SER A 145 -20.20 4.45 4.15
N ASN A 146 -20.99 4.80 5.17
CA ASN A 146 -21.20 6.19 5.58
C ASN A 146 -19.88 6.86 5.96
N PHE A 147 -19.03 6.16 6.72
CA PHE A 147 -17.71 6.65 7.09
C PHE A 147 -16.83 6.88 5.85
N CYS A 148 -16.74 5.88 4.95
CA CYS A 148 -15.99 6.00 3.71
C CYS A 148 -16.50 7.15 2.83
N LEU A 149 -17.82 7.27 2.63
CA LEU A 149 -18.43 8.33 1.82
C LEU A 149 -18.24 9.72 2.44
N ASN A 150 -18.25 9.83 3.77
CA ASN A 150 -17.97 11.09 4.44
C ASN A 150 -16.54 11.56 4.16
N ILE A 151 -15.56 10.65 4.12
CA ILE A 151 -14.18 10.98 3.76
C ILE A 151 -14.03 11.27 2.26
N LEU A 152 -14.71 10.48 1.42
CA LEU A 152 -14.55 10.55 -0.04
C LEU A 152 -15.27 11.72 -0.70
N ASN A 153 -16.40 12.18 -0.14
CA ASN A 153 -17.29 13.18 -0.75
C ASN A 153 -17.46 14.46 0.07
N ARG A 154 -16.95 14.50 1.30
CA ARG A 154 -17.08 15.62 2.23
C ARG A 154 -15.76 15.85 2.95
N ASP A 155 -15.74 16.74 3.94
CA ASP A 155 -14.56 17.06 4.73
C ASP A 155 -14.31 16.05 5.88
N GLY A 156 -14.58 14.77 5.65
CA GLY A 156 -14.35 13.72 6.64
C GLY A 156 -12.86 13.49 6.92
N SER A 157 -12.48 13.39 8.19
CA SER A 157 -11.09 13.13 8.60
C SER A 157 -10.72 11.66 8.47
N ILE A 158 -9.51 11.39 7.97
CA ILE A 158 -8.92 10.04 7.90
C ILE A 158 -8.12 9.68 9.17
N GLU A 159 -7.91 10.63 10.09
CA GLU A 159 -7.02 10.46 11.26
C GLU A 159 -7.36 9.22 12.09
N GLU A 160 -8.65 8.91 12.25
CA GLU A 160 -9.11 7.76 13.04
C GLU A 160 -8.63 6.41 12.49
N ILE A 161 -8.41 6.32 11.18
CA ILE A 161 -7.99 5.11 10.49
C ILE A 161 -6.58 5.19 9.92
N ASN A 162 -5.95 6.36 9.96
CA ASN A 162 -4.58 6.61 9.52
C ASN A 162 -3.53 6.17 10.56
N THR A 163 -3.81 5.09 11.28
CA THR A 163 -2.83 4.43 12.14
C THR A 163 -2.24 3.24 11.41
N THR A 164 -0.96 3.32 11.09
CA THR A 164 -0.22 2.26 10.41
C THR A 164 0.72 1.55 11.38
N SER A 165 0.83 0.23 11.23
CA SER A 165 1.89 -0.55 11.90
C SER A 165 2.94 -0.91 10.86
N ILE A 166 4.19 -0.57 11.13
CA ILE A 166 5.29 -0.91 10.24
C ILE A 166 5.84 -2.27 10.67
N VAL A 167 5.82 -3.22 9.75
CA VAL A 167 6.45 -4.54 9.92
C VAL A 167 7.70 -4.60 9.06
N PHE A 168 8.78 -5.15 9.60
CA PHE A 168 10.05 -5.28 8.90
C PHE A 168 10.14 -6.63 8.20
N ASN A 169 10.39 -6.61 6.89
CA ASN A 169 10.69 -7.79 6.10
C ASN A 169 12.18 -7.78 5.71
N PRO A 170 12.98 -8.78 6.10
CA PRO A 170 14.42 -8.81 5.82
C PRO A 170 14.71 -8.92 4.31
N LYS A 171 15.73 -8.20 3.82
CA LYS A 171 16.24 -8.30 2.43
C LYS A 171 17.36 -9.34 2.28
N VAL A 172 18.05 -9.63 3.38
CA VAL A 172 19.23 -10.48 3.45
C VAL A 172 19.11 -11.40 4.68
N VAL A 173 19.90 -12.46 4.70
CA VAL A 173 20.03 -13.33 5.89
C VAL A 173 20.72 -12.56 7.00
N ASN A 174 20.23 -12.67 8.24
CA ASN A 174 20.76 -12.03 9.44
C ASN A 174 21.01 -10.51 9.29
N PRO A 175 19.96 -9.71 9.01
CA PRO A 175 20.11 -8.28 8.84
C PRO A 175 20.34 -7.56 10.18
N VAL A 176 21.48 -6.90 10.31
CA VAL A 176 21.80 -6.04 11.47
C VAL A 176 21.52 -4.56 11.19
N ASN A 177 21.41 -4.15 9.92
CA ASN A 177 21.20 -2.75 9.55
C ASN A 177 19.74 -2.48 9.16
N LEU A 178 19.14 -1.40 9.67
CA LEU A 178 17.76 -0.99 9.32
C LEU A 178 17.53 -0.77 7.81
N LYS A 179 18.58 -0.45 7.04
CA LYS A 179 18.52 -0.34 5.57
C LYS A 179 18.31 -1.69 4.88
N SER A 180 18.69 -2.78 5.54
CA SER A 180 18.55 -4.16 5.08
C SER A 180 17.16 -4.73 5.31
N PHE A 181 16.24 -3.94 5.86
CA PHE A 181 14.83 -4.29 5.95
C PHE A 181 14.00 -3.54 4.89
N ARG A 182 12.91 -4.16 4.47
CA ARG A 182 11.82 -3.52 3.74
C ARG A 182 10.71 -3.21 4.74
N PRO A 183 10.36 -1.93 4.97
CA PRO A 183 9.19 -1.61 5.77
C PRO A 183 7.94 -2.02 4.99
N ILE A 184 6.99 -2.65 5.67
CA ILE A 184 5.64 -2.91 5.18
C ILE A 184 4.69 -2.18 6.11
N SER A 185 4.07 -1.11 5.59
CA SER A 185 3.04 -0.36 6.32
C SER A 185 1.71 -1.09 6.23
N ILE A 186 1.25 -1.62 7.36
CA ILE A 186 -0.03 -2.31 7.47
C ILE A 186 -1.07 -1.31 7.96
N CYS A 187 -2.01 -0.97 7.09
CA CYS A 187 -3.18 -0.13 7.38
C CYS A 187 -4.45 -0.96 7.62
N THR A 188 -5.46 -0.33 8.20
CA THR A 188 -6.79 -0.92 8.42
C THR A 188 -7.47 -1.28 7.09
N ILE A 189 -8.41 -2.21 7.13
CA ILE A 189 -9.17 -2.56 5.92
C ILE A 189 -10.03 -1.38 5.45
N ILE A 190 -10.59 -0.58 6.37
CA ILE A 190 -11.37 0.62 6.02
C ILE A 190 -10.51 1.61 5.21
N TYR A 191 -9.27 1.86 5.65
CA TYR A 191 -8.32 2.67 4.86
C TYR A 191 -8.10 2.08 3.47
N LYS A 192 -7.93 0.75 3.37
CA LYS A 192 -7.75 0.07 2.08
C LYS A 192 -8.99 0.16 1.20
N ILE A 193 -10.20 0.15 1.75
CA ILE A 193 -11.44 0.34 0.99
C ILE A 193 -11.44 1.71 0.34
N ILE A 194 -11.14 2.78 1.10
CA ILE A 194 -11.07 4.16 0.58
C ILE A 194 -10.02 4.26 -0.53
N ALA A 195 -8.78 3.85 -0.25
CA ALA A 195 -7.69 3.91 -1.22
C ALA A 195 -7.98 3.08 -2.48
N LYS A 196 -8.58 1.89 -2.33
CA LYS A 196 -8.96 1.02 -3.46
C LYS A 196 -10.09 1.63 -4.28
N THR A 197 -11.05 2.29 -3.64
CA THR A 197 -12.16 2.99 -4.29
C THR A 197 -11.63 4.11 -5.18
N MET A 198 -10.74 4.95 -4.65
CA MET A 198 -10.05 6.00 -5.42
C MET A 198 -9.22 5.40 -6.57
N ALA A 199 -8.42 4.37 -6.28
CA ALA A 199 -7.58 3.73 -7.28
C ALA A 199 -8.40 3.14 -8.44
N ASN A 200 -9.55 2.50 -8.15
CA ASN A 200 -10.43 1.97 -9.18
C ASN A 200 -10.99 3.07 -10.11
N ARG A 201 -11.23 4.27 -9.58
CA ARG A 201 -11.65 5.41 -10.39
C ARG A 201 -10.52 5.95 -11.26
N PHE A 202 -9.32 6.12 -10.70
CA PHE A 202 -8.14 6.52 -11.47
C PHE A 202 -7.77 5.51 -12.56
N GLN A 203 -7.94 4.21 -12.30
CA GLN A 203 -7.68 3.16 -13.29
C GLN A 203 -8.44 3.34 -14.60
N LYS A 204 -9.61 4.00 -14.59
CA LYS A 204 -10.40 4.29 -15.80
C LYS A 204 -9.69 5.23 -16.78
N VAL A 205 -8.68 5.97 -16.33
CA VAL A 205 -8.00 7.01 -17.12
C VAL A 205 -6.49 6.82 -17.25
N LEU A 206 -5.88 5.89 -16.48
CA LEU A 206 -4.43 5.65 -16.50
C LEU A 206 -3.88 5.31 -17.89
N ASN A 207 -4.68 4.67 -18.75
CA ASN A 207 -4.31 4.35 -20.13
C ASN A 207 -4.14 5.58 -21.03
N ILE A 208 -4.77 6.71 -20.68
CA ILE A 208 -4.66 7.99 -21.39
C ILE A 208 -3.48 8.80 -20.82
N CYS A 209 -3.24 8.70 -19.50
CA CYS A 209 -2.18 9.46 -18.83
C CYS A 209 -0.79 8.86 -18.97
N ILE A 210 -0.68 7.54 -19.11
CA ILE A 210 0.61 6.84 -19.14
C ILE A 210 0.96 6.45 -20.57
N VAL A 211 2.16 6.82 -21.01
CA VAL A 211 2.73 6.45 -22.31
C VAL A 211 2.59 4.95 -22.57
N LYS A 212 2.42 4.57 -23.84
CA LYS A 212 2.23 3.17 -24.27
C LYS A 212 3.44 2.26 -24.02
N THR A 213 4.59 2.80 -23.62
CA THR A 213 5.74 2.00 -23.20
C THR A 213 5.38 1.16 -21.96
N PRO A 214 6.00 0.00 -21.76
CA PRO A 214 5.45 -0.96 -20.82
C PRO A 214 5.69 -0.46 -19.38
N SER A 215 4.59 -0.12 -18.73
CA SER A 215 4.58 0.27 -17.33
C SER A 215 4.17 -0.95 -16.53
N ALA A 216 4.96 -1.30 -15.52
CA ALA A 216 4.57 -2.29 -14.53
C ALA A 216 3.32 -1.80 -13.77
N PHE A 217 2.55 -2.71 -13.17
CA PHE A 217 1.35 -2.38 -12.38
C PHE A 217 0.16 -1.82 -13.16
N MET A 218 0.14 -1.95 -14.49
CA MET A 218 -1.04 -1.68 -15.32
C MET A 218 -1.74 -2.96 -15.76
N PRO A 219 -3.09 -3.04 -15.67
CA PRO A 219 -3.84 -4.17 -16.19
C PRO A 219 -3.51 -4.44 -17.66
N GLY A 220 -3.28 -5.70 -18.02
CA GLY A 220 -2.95 -6.12 -19.39
C GLY A 220 -1.52 -5.83 -19.85
N ARG A 221 -0.65 -5.26 -19.01
CA ARG A 221 0.79 -5.11 -19.30
C ARG A 221 1.61 -6.14 -18.52
N LEU A 222 2.38 -6.96 -19.23
CA LEU A 222 3.28 -7.95 -18.63
C LEU A 222 4.71 -7.40 -18.55
N ILE A 223 5.42 -7.74 -17.48
CA ILE A 223 6.83 -7.35 -17.30
C ILE A 223 7.75 -7.92 -18.39
N THR A 224 7.36 -9.04 -19.00
CA THR A 224 8.06 -9.65 -20.13
C THR A 224 8.13 -8.73 -21.35
N ASN A 225 7.15 -7.85 -21.56
CA ASN A 225 7.17 -6.87 -22.64
C ASN A 225 8.29 -5.84 -22.45
N ASN A 226 8.58 -5.45 -21.20
CA ASN A 226 9.72 -4.59 -20.88
C ASN A 226 11.06 -5.25 -21.16
N ILE A 227 11.16 -6.55 -20.88
CA ILE A 227 12.37 -7.33 -21.15
C ILE A 227 12.62 -7.39 -22.66
N LEU A 228 11.57 -7.64 -23.46
CA LEU A 228 11.68 -7.68 -24.92
C LEU A 228 12.08 -6.32 -25.49
N LEU A 229 11.43 -5.24 -25.04
CA LEU A 229 11.78 -3.88 -25.46
C LEU A 229 13.24 -3.54 -25.13
N ALA A 230 13.70 -3.87 -23.91
CA ALA A 230 15.08 -3.65 -23.51
C ALA A 230 16.06 -4.46 -24.39
N TYR A 231 15.69 -5.69 -24.75
CA TYR A 231 16.49 -6.54 -25.63
C TYR A 231 16.60 -5.95 -27.04
N GLU A 232 15.50 -5.48 -27.62
CA GLU A 232 15.48 -4.81 -28.93
C GLU A 232 16.28 -3.50 -28.95
N LEU A 233 16.17 -2.70 -27.89
CA LEU A 233 16.98 -1.49 -27.70
C LEU A 233 18.47 -1.84 -27.66
N MET A 234 18.87 -2.80 -26.83
CA MET A 234 20.26 -3.26 -26.73
C MET A 234 20.77 -3.86 -28.05
N HIS A 235 19.93 -4.60 -28.77
CA HIS A 235 20.28 -5.15 -30.08
C HIS A 235 20.52 -4.03 -31.10
N SER A 236 19.62 -3.04 -31.16
CA SER A 236 19.75 -1.89 -32.06
C SER A 236 21.02 -1.09 -31.79
N LEU A 237 21.38 -0.90 -30.51
CA LEU A 237 22.64 -0.28 -30.10
C LEU A 237 23.86 -1.07 -30.58
N LYS A 238 23.80 -2.42 -30.51
CA LYS A 238 24.89 -3.29 -30.98
C LYS A 238 25.05 -3.29 -32.50
N GLN A 239 23.98 -3.07 -33.26
CA GLN A 239 24.03 -3.02 -34.73
C GLN A 239 24.56 -1.67 -35.25
N ARG A 240 24.35 -0.58 -34.51
CA ARG A 240 24.79 0.77 -34.89
C ARG A 240 26.15 1.13 -34.28
N ARG A 241 27.18 0.32 -34.56
CA ARG A 241 28.56 0.53 -34.08
C ARG A 241 29.37 1.54 -34.91
N LEU A 242 28.96 1.81 -36.14
CA LEU A 242 29.65 2.70 -37.08
C LEU A 242 28.70 3.85 -37.47
N GLY A 243 29.14 5.09 -37.27
CA GLY A 243 28.38 6.30 -37.54
C GLY A 243 28.89 7.49 -36.72
N GLN A 244 28.60 8.72 -37.16
CA GLN A 244 29.03 9.94 -36.45
C GLN A 244 28.22 10.19 -35.14
N ASN A 245 27.06 9.55 -35.00
CA ASN A 245 26.20 9.69 -33.82
C ASN A 245 26.36 8.48 -32.89
N GLY A 246 26.95 8.71 -31.70
CA GLY A 246 26.99 7.71 -30.63
C GLY A 246 25.62 7.54 -29.96
N ASN A 247 25.24 6.30 -29.67
CA ASN A 247 24.00 6.01 -28.95
C ASN A 247 24.31 5.63 -27.49
N LEU A 248 23.47 6.09 -26.54
CA LEU A 248 23.59 5.82 -25.11
C LEU A 248 22.29 5.21 -24.57
N ALA A 249 22.41 4.25 -23.66
CA ALA A 249 21.31 3.75 -22.85
C ALA A 249 21.51 4.15 -21.38
N PRO A 250 20.93 5.27 -20.92
CA PRO A 250 21.02 5.66 -19.52
C PRO A 250 20.18 4.72 -18.65
N LYS A 251 20.80 4.18 -17.58
CA LYS A 251 20.10 3.41 -16.54
C LYS A 251 19.95 4.29 -15.31
N LEU A 252 18.73 4.73 -15.05
CA LEU A 252 18.37 5.51 -13.87
C LEU A 252 17.73 4.59 -12.83
N ASP A 253 18.15 4.70 -11.58
CA ASP A 253 17.56 3.97 -10.45
C ASP A 253 17.19 4.96 -9.34
N MET A 254 15.98 4.80 -8.81
CA MET A 254 15.44 5.69 -7.79
C MET A 254 15.58 5.02 -6.42
N ARG A 255 16.27 5.69 -5.51
CA ARG A 255 16.45 5.17 -4.15
C ARG A 255 15.14 5.20 -3.38
N LYS A 256 14.66 4.03 -2.96
CA LYS A 256 13.48 3.88 -2.08
C LYS A 256 12.25 4.63 -2.61
N THR A 257 11.84 4.32 -3.84
CA THR A 257 10.73 4.95 -4.56
C THR A 257 9.41 5.08 -3.80
N HIS A 258 9.12 4.19 -2.84
CA HIS A 258 7.91 4.25 -2.02
C HIS A 258 8.09 5.00 -0.69
N ASP A 259 9.33 5.17 -0.24
CA ASP A 259 9.64 5.87 1.02
C ASP A 259 9.98 7.35 0.78
N ARG A 260 10.32 7.73 -0.46
CA ARG A 260 10.72 9.10 -0.87
C ARG A 260 9.98 9.52 -2.13
N VAL A 261 8.69 9.80 -1.98
CA VAL A 261 7.78 10.16 -3.09
C VAL A 261 7.78 11.68 -3.36
N GLU A 262 8.30 12.47 -2.42
CA GLU A 262 8.62 13.90 -2.61
C GLU A 262 9.88 14.10 -3.44
#